data_AF-A0A238YDY6-F1
#
_entry.id   AF-A0A238YDY6-F1
#
_cell.length_a   1.000
_cell.length_b   1.000
_cell.length_c   1.000
_cell.angle_alpha   90.00
_cell.angle_beta   90.00
_cell.angle_gamma   90.00
#
_symmetry.space_group_name_H-M   'P 1'
#
loop_
_entity.id
_entity.type
_entity.pdbx_description
1 polymer ?
#
loop_
_entity_poly.entity_id
_entity_poly.type
_entity_poly.pdbx_seq_one_letter_code
_entity_poly.pdbx_strand_id
1 'polypeptide(L)'
;MSRKPVPAGLWAALILAGLLSGCLPKTKDWVHPQMADPRKEDRLFEEDTAFCEGKIGAQVQGADRDKAMADCLGRLGWRPRE
;
A
#
# COMPACT_ATOMS: atom_id res chain seq x y z
N MET A 1 -6.84 31.56 -39.19
CA MET A 1 -7.29 30.83 -37.98
C MET A 1 -6.37 31.21 -36.82
N SER A 2 -6.87 32.00 -35.88
CA SER A 2 -6.08 32.61 -34.79
C SER A 2 -5.93 31.62 -33.63
N ARG A 3 -4.70 31.19 -33.32
CA ARG A 3 -4.41 30.29 -32.19
C ARG A 3 -4.34 31.14 -30.91
N LYS A 4 -5.40 31.08 -30.10
CA LYS A 4 -5.40 31.73 -28.77
C LYS A 4 -4.44 30.96 -27.84
N PRO A 5 -3.56 31.64 -27.08
CA PRO A 5 -2.69 30.98 -26.12
C PRO A 5 -3.52 30.38 -25.00
N VAL A 6 -3.31 29.09 -24.71
CA VAL A 6 -3.90 28.42 -23.55
C VAL A 6 -3.25 29.01 -22.29
N PRO A 7 -4.03 29.52 -21.33
CA PRO A 7 -3.46 30.10 -20.11
C PRO A 7 -2.71 29.02 -19.32
N ALA A 8 -1.46 29.31 -18.97
CA ALA A 8 -0.56 28.42 -18.21
C ALA A 8 -1.16 27.88 -16.90
N GLY A 9 -2.20 28.53 -16.37
CA GLY A 9 -2.91 28.08 -15.16
C GLY A 9 -3.71 26.78 -15.31
N LEU A 10 -4.14 26.41 -16.54
CA LEU A 10 -4.93 25.18 -16.76
C LEU A 10 -4.09 23.90 -16.66
N TRP A 11 -2.81 23.98 -17.02
CA TRP A 11 -1.88 22.85 -16.90
C TRP A 11 -1.48 22.59 -15.44
N ALA A 12 -1.31 23.64 -14.65
CA ALA A 12 -0.96 23.52 -13.23
C ALA A 12 -2.07 22.83 -12.41
N ALA A 13 -3.35 23.06 -12.74
CA ALA A 13 -4.48 22.44 -12.05
C ALA A 13 -4.58 20.92 -12.29
N LEU A 14 -4.20 20.43 -13.48
CA LEU A 14 -4.22 19.01 -13.81
C LEU A 14 -3.10 18.22 -13.13
N ILE A 15 -1.92 18.82 -12.93
CA ILE A 15 -0.81 18.19 -12.21
C ILE A 15 -1.14 18.05 -10.72
N LEU A 16 -1.81 19.04 -10.13
CA LEU A 16 -2.21 19.00 -8.71
C LEU A 16 -3.25 17.92 -8.41
N ALA A 17 -4.18 17.65 -9.34
CA ALA A 17 -5.19 16.60 -9.19
C ALA A 17 -4.59 15.17 -9.26
N GLY A 18 -3.51 14.97 -10.01
CA GLY A 18 -2.81 13.68 -10.08
C GLY A 18 -2.09 13.30 -8.79
N LEU A 19 -1.57 14.29 -8.04
CA LEU A 19 -0.88 14.07 -6.76
C LEU A 19 -1.82 13.66 -5.63
N LEU A 20 -3.12 13.98 -5.72
CA LEU A 20 -4.14 13.58 -4.74
C LEU A 20 -4.65 12.15 -4.97
N SER A 21 -4.35 11.54 -6.12
CA SER A 21 -4.67 10.12 -6.37
C SER A 21 -3.69 9.17 -5.67
N GLY A 22 -2.63 9.70 -5.03
CA GLY A 22 -1.58 8.94 -4.36
C GLY A 22 -1.79 8.63 -2.87
N CYS A 23 -2.92 9.02 -2.27
CA CYS A 23 -3.20 8.78 -0.85
C CYS A 23 -4.44 7.90 -0.62
N LEU A 24 -4.83 7.05 -1.58
CA LEU A 24 -5.67 5.92 -1.20
C LEU A 24 -4.75 4.94 -0.46
N PRO A 25 -4.93 4.72 0.86
CA PRO A 25 -4.18 3.70 1.55
C PRO A 25 -4.44 2.40 0.81
N LYS A 26 -3.36 1.78 0.34
CA LYS A 26 -3.37 0.44 -0.26
C LYS A 26 -4.32 -0.38 0.59
N THR A 27 -5.46 -0.77 0.03
CA THR A 27 -6.46 -1.51 0.78
C THR A 27 -5.75 -2.69 1.40
N LYS A 28 -5.90 -2.86 2.71
CA LYS A 28 -5.28 -3.99 3.42
C LYS A 28 -5.90 -5.27 2.87
N ASP A 29 -5.22 -5.89 1.90
CA ASP A 29 -5.58 -7.16 1.28
C ASP A 29 -5.32 -8.36 2.22
N TRP A 30 -5.26 -8.09 3.53
CA TRP A 30 -5.01 -9.05 4.59
C TRP A 30 -6.05 -8.88 5.70
N VAL A 31 -6.40 -9.98 6.35
CA VAL A 31 -7.30 -10.05 7.51
C VAL A 31 -6.69 -10.89 8.60
N HIS A 32 -6.94 -10.53 9.85
CA HIS A 32 -6.63 -11.33 11.03
C HIS A 32 -7.94 -11.89 11.60
N PRO A 33 -8.28 -13.16 11.34
CA PRO A 33 -9.62 -13.71 11.64
C PRO A 33 -10.03 -13.65 13.11
N GLN A 34 -9.07 -13.46 14.03
CA GLN A 34 -9.29 -13.41 15.47
C GLN A 34 -9.41 -11.98 16.00
N MET A 35 -9.23 -10.96 15.14
CA MET A 35 -9.25 -9.56 15.54
C MET A 35 -10.52 -8.86 15.06
N ALA A 36 -11.44 -8.59 15.98
CA ALA A 36 -12.73 -7.96 15.67
C ALA A 36 -12.67 -6.42 15.59
N ASP A 37 -11.66 -5.78 16.19
CA ASP A 37 -11.49 -4.32 16.20
C ASP A 37 -10.63 -3.89 15.00
N PRO A 38 -11.20 -3.23 13.97
CA PRO A 38 -10.47 -2.89 12.75
C PRO A 38 -9.28 -1.96 13.01
N ARG A 39 -9.38 -1.05 13.98
CA ARG A 39 -8.28 -0.11 14.27
C ARG A 39 -7.10 -0.81 14.94
N LYS A 40 -7.38 -1.81 15.78
CA LYS A 40 -6.33 -2.67 16.34
C LYS A 40 -5.72 -3.54 15.25
N GLU A 41 -6.54 -4.06 14.35
CA GLU A 41 -6.10 -4.88 13.23
C GLU A 41 -5.18 -4.10 12.30
N ASP A 42 -5.52 -2.86 11.96
CA ASP A 42 -4.67 -2.03 11.09
C ASP A 42 -3.31 -1.73 11.73
N ARG A 43 -3.29 -1.33 13.01
CA ARG A 43 -2.02 -1.10 13.73
C ARG A 43 -1.18 -2.37 13.82
N LEU A 44 -1.79 -3.52 14.14
CA LEU A 44 -1.05 -4.78 14.22
C LEU A 44 -0.51 -5.17 12.84
N PHE A 45 -1.26 -4.91 11.77
CA PHE A 45 -0.79 -5.16 10.41
C PHE A 45 0.47 -4.35 10.08
N GLU A 46 0.50 -3.07 10.46
CA GLU A 46 1.69 -2.22 10.27
C GLU A 46 2.90 -2.75 11.07
N GLU A 47 2.69 -3.14 12.33
CA GLU A 47 3.72 -3.70 13.21
C GLU A 47 4.27 -5.03 12.65
N ASP A 48 3.40 -5.96 12.28
CA ASP A 48 3.77 -7.27 11.74
C ASP A 48 4.41 -7.16 10.36
N THR A 49 3.95 -6.23 9.53
CA THR A 49 4.58 -5.95 8.22
C THR A 49 6.01 -5.45 8.43
N ALA A 50 6.22 -4.46 9.30
CA ALA A 50 7.56 -3.95 9.60
C ALA A 50 8.49 -5.04 10.16
N PHE A 51 7.95 -5.91 11.03
CA PHE A 51 8.67 -7.08 11.54
C PHE A 51 9.09 -8.05 10.42
N CYS A 52 8.16 -8.38 9.52
CA CYS A 52 8.43 -9.26 8.38
C CYS A 52 9.42 -8.64 7.39
N GLU A 53 9.31 -7.35 7.11
CA GLU A 53 10.28 -6.62 6.28
C GLU A 53 11.70 -6.69 6.86
N GLY A 54 11.83 -6.52 8.17
CA GLY A 54 13.10 -6.65 8.88
C GLY A 54 13.69 -8.07 8.80
N LYS A 55 12.85 -9.10 8.78
CA LYS A 55 13.30 -10.51 8.66
C LYS A 55 13.69 -10.92 7.24
N ILE A 56 12.98 -10.44 6.23
CA ILE A 56 13.25 -10.80 4.82
C ILE A 56 14.56 -10.14 4.36
N GLY A 57 14.83 -8.93 4.85
CA GLY A 57 15.99 -8.14 4.44
C GLY A 57 15.86 -7.58 3.01
N ALA A 58 16.86 -6.80 2.60
CA ALA A 58 16.83 -6.04 1.34
C ALA A 58 17.23 -6.86 0.09
N GLN A 59 17.71 -8.09 0.28
CA GLN A 59 18.35 -8.90 -0.76
C GLN A 59 17.35 -9.77 -1.53
N VAL A 60 16.19 -10.08 -0.93
CA VAL A 60 15.09 -10.77 -1.59
C VAL A 60 14.22 -9.75 -2.32
N GLN A 61 14.04 -9.92 -3.62
CA GLN A 61 13.34 -8.97 -4.50
C GLN A 61 12.25 -9.65 -5.33
N GLY A 62 11.32 -8.86 -5.87
CA GLY A 62 10.26 -9.34 -6.77
C GLY A 62 9.38 -10.41 -6.14
N ALA A 63 8.97 -11.40 -6.93
CA ALA A 63 8.03 -12.46 -6.52
C ALA A 63 8.52 -13.27 -5.31
N ASP A 64 9.84 -13.47 -5.16
CA ASP A 64 10.40 -14.17 -4.01
C ASP A 64 10.22 -13.36 -2.71
N ARG A 65 10.27 -12.03 -2.81
CA ARG A 65 10.00 -11.13 -1.68
C ARG A 65 8.54 -11.20 -1.29
N ASP A 66 7.65 -11.15 -2.27
CA ASP A 66 6.20 -11.20 -2.02
C ASP A 66 5.80 -12.53 -1.39
N LYS A 67 6.39 -13.65 -1.85
CA LYS A 67 6.20 -14.97 -1.24
C LYS A 67 6.74 -15.01 0.18
N ALA A 68 7.95 -14.51 0.43
CA ALA A 68 8.52 -14.47 1.77
C ALA A 68 7.69 -13.60 2.73
N MET A 69 7.11 -12.50 2.24
CA MET A 69 6.20 -11.65 2.99
C MET A 69 4.91 -12.38 3.33
N ALA A 70 4.28 -13.01 2.32
CA ALA A 70 3.06 -13.78 2.51
C ALA A 70 3.26 -14.95 3.50
N ASP A 71 4.38 -15.66 3.41
CA ASP A 71 4.73 -16.75 4.33
C ASP A 71 4.94 -16.23 5.77
N CYS A 72 5.58 -15.06 5.93
CA CYS A 72 5.80 -14.45 7.23
C CYS A 72 4.50 -14.00 7.89
N LEU A 73 3.68 -13.23 7.17
CA LEU A 73 2.37 -12.77 7.65
C LEU A 73 1.43 -13.95 7.94
N GLY A 74 1.45 -14.98 7.08
CA GLY A 74 0.68 -16.21 7.30
C GLY A 74 1.01 -16.92 8.61
N ARG A 75 2.29 -16.95 9.00
CA ARG A 75 2.72 -17.50 10.31
C ARG A 75 2.27 -16.67 11.51
N LEU A 76 2.01 -15.38 11.31
CA LEU A 76 1.48 -14.46 12.33
C LEU A 76 -0.07 -14.50 12.40
N GLY A 77 -0.70 -15.33 11.56
CA GLY A 77 -2.15 -15.55 11.55
C GLY A 77 -2.91 -14.69 10.55
N TRP A 78 -2.22 -13.89 9.73
CA TRP A 78 -2.83 -13.14 8.65
C TRP A 78 -3.27 -14.04 7.50
N ARG A 79 -4.36 -13.66 6.84
CA ARG A 79 -4.86 -14.31 5.62
C ARG A 79 -5.12 -13.28 4.55
N PRO A 80 -4.90 -13.59 3.26
CA PRO A 80 -5.35 -12.74 2.18
C PRO A 80 -6.86 -12.50 2.29
N ARG A 81 -7.29 -11.28 2.00
CA ARG A 81 -8.70 -10.94 1.82
C ARG A 81 -9.10 -11.44 0.43
N GLU A 82 -9.96 -12.46 0.37
CA GLU A 82 -10.51 -13.00 -0.88
C GLU A 82 -11.35 -11.97 -1.64
#